data_AF-A0A2U8X6L8-F1
#
_entry.id   AF-A0A2U8X6L8-F1
#
_cell.length_a   1.000
_cell.length_b   1.000
_cell.length_c   1.000
_cell.angle_alpha   90.00
_cell.angle_beta   90.00
_cell.angle_gamma   90.00
#
_symmetry.space_group_name_H-M   'P 1'
#
loop_
_entity.id
_entity.type
_entity.pdbx_description
1 polymer ?
#
loop_
_entity_poly.entity_id
_entity_poly.type
_entity_poly.pdbx_seq_one_letter_code
_entity_poly.pdbx_strand_id
1 'polypeptide(L)'
;MASNEATKKMDLGRNASRSTPPTPPARPAQKRVGPFEFLQQVRDEGRKVTWPTRKETLVTTLMVFVMVVVASVFFTVVDQVLRYAVTLVLGIGA
;
A
#
# COMPACT_ATOMS: atom_id res chain seq x y z
N MET A 1 -71.54 -27.08 -32.63
CA MET A 1 -70.95 -26.42 -31.44
C MET A 1 -69.98 -27.37 -30.69
N ALA A 2 -68.95 -27.96 -31.34
CA ALA A 2 -68.11 -28.97 -30.64
C ALA A 2 -66.61 -29.09 -31.05
N SER A 3 -66.04 -28.23 -31.92
CA SER A 3 -64.68 -28.47 -32.48
C SER A 3 -63.59 -27.46 -32.08
N ASN A 4 -63.90 -26.50 -31.19
CA ASN A 4 -63.03 -25.34 -30.93
C ASN A 4 -62.30 -25.45 -29.58
N GLU A 5 -62.78 -26.34 -28.70
CA GLU A 5 -62.24 -26.50 -27.36
C GLU A 5 -61.03 -27.44 -27.32
N ALA A 6 -60.97 -28.43 -28.21
CA ALA A 6 -59.89 -29.42 -28.24
C ALA A 6 -58.54 -28.81 -28.66
N THR A 7 -58.55 -27.87 -29.62
CA THR A 7 -57.35 -27.20 -30.12
C THR A 7 -56.73 -26.26 -29.08
N LYS A 8 -57.55 -25.66 -28.20
CA LYS A 8 -57.08 -24.76 -27.13
C LYS A 8 -56.34 -25.52 -26.02
N LYS A 9 -56.64 -26.80 -25.80
CA LYS A 9 -56.09 -27.62 -24.70
C LYS A 9 -54.73 -28.23 -25.05
N MET A 10 -54.46 -28.42 -26.35
CA MET A 10 -53.18 -28.92 -26.86
C MET A 10 -52.09 -27.84 -26.97
N ASP A 11 -52.45 -26.57 -27.13
CA ASP A 11 -51.50 -25.46 -27.20
C ASP A 11 -51.02 -25.01 -25.80
N LEU A 12 -51.90 -25.11 -24.79
CA LEU A 12 -51.60 -24.80 -23.39
C LEU A 12 -50.51 -25.70 -22.79
N GLY A 13 -50.40 -26.95 -23.25
CA GLY A 13 -49.38 -27.90 -22.76
C GLY A 13 -47.98 -27.68 -23.35
N ARG A 14 -47.88 -27.06 -24.54
CA ARG A 14 -46.62 -26.92 -25.27
C ARG A 14 -45.81 -25.69 -24.82
N ASN A 15 -46.48 -24.65 -24.32
CA ASN A 15 -45.85 -23.38 -23.97
C ASN A 15 -45.38 -23.27 -22.51
N ALA A 16 -45.72 -24.25 -21.66
CA ALA A 16 -45.34 -24.25 -20.25
C ALA A 16 -43.91 -24.77 -19.98
N SER A 17 -43.23 -25.33 -20.99
CA SER A 17 -41.88 -25.91 -20.86
C SER A 17 -40.75 -25.08 -21.48
N ARG A 18 -40.97 -23.79 -21.77
CA ARG A 18 -39.83 -22.87 -21.97
C ARG A 18 -39.21 -22.57 -20.61
N SER A 19 -38.30 -23.44 -20.18
CA SER A 19 -37.35 -23.16 -19.12
C SER A 19 -36.54 -21.91 -19.50
N THR A 20 -36.90 -20.78 -18.91
CA THR A 20 -36.04 -19.61 -18.89
C THR A 20 -34.70 -20.05 -18.27
N PRO A 21 -33.56 -19.82 -18.93
CA PRO A 21 -32.26 -20.08 -18.31
C PRO A 21 -32.22 -19.34 -16.97
N PRO A 22 -31.76 -19.94 -15.87
CA PRO A 22 -31.53 -19.19 -14.65
C PRO A 22 -30.52 -18.09 -14.99
N THR A 23 -30.98 -16.84 -14.91
CA THR A 23 -30.11 -15.67 -15.01
C THR A 23 -28.95 -15.88 -14.04
N PRO A 24 -27.68 -15.88 -14.48
CA PRO A 24 -26.55 -15.90 -13.57
C PRO A 24 -26.76 -14.77 -12.57
N PRO A 25 -26.67 -15.00 -11.25
CA PRO A 25 -26.89 -13.95 -10.27
C PRO A 25 -26.02 -12.76 -10.65
N ALA A 26 -26.66 -11.62 -10.91
CA ALA A 26 -25.97 -10.40 -11.28
C ALA A 26 -24.87 -10.16 -10.25
N ARG A 27 -23.61 -10.22 -10.70
CA ARG A 27 -22.44 -10.06 -9.83
C ARG A 27 -22.65 -8.74 -9.08
N PRO A 28 -22.80 -8.75 -7.74
CA PRO A 28 -23.23 -7.55 -7.03
C PRO A 28 -22.27 -6.41 -7.34
N ALA A 29 -22.83 -5.27 -7.76
CA ALA A 29 -22.05 -4.11 -8.15
C ALA A 29 -21.07 -3.74 -7.03
N GLN A 30 -19.78 -3.76 -7.34
CA GLN A 30 -18.71 -3.52 -6.39
C GLN A 30 -18.91 -2.15 -5.72
N LYS A 31 -19.27 -2.16 -4.45
CA LYS A 31 -19.44 -0.94 -3.65
C LYS A 31 -18.07 -0.29 -3.50
N ARG A 32 -17.90 0.89 -4.09
CA ARG A 32 -16.64 1.65 -3.96
C ARG A 32 -16.48 2.02 -2.49
N VAL A 33 -15.34 1.67 -1.89
CA VAL A 33 -15.02 1.99 -0.51
C VAL A 33 -15.11 3.50 -0.31
N GLY A 34 -15.94 3.94 0.61
CA GLY A 34 -16.07 5.36 0.94
C GLY A 34 -14.80 5.85 1.65
N PRO A 35 -14.48 7.17 1.61
CA PRO A 35 -13.32 7.74 2.32
C PRO A 35 -13.29 7.40 3.82
N PHE A 36 -14.46 7.24 4.44
CA PHE A 36 -14.61 6.84 5.83
C PHE A 36 -14.27 5.36 6.08
N GLU A 37 -14.63 4.47 5.15
CA GLU A 37 -14.34 3.04 5.23
C GLU A 37 -12.84 2.77 5.00
N PHE A 38 -12.21 3.56 4.13
CA PHE A 38 -10.76 3.54 3.92
C PHE A 38 -9.98 3.91 5.19
N LEU A 39 -10.39 4.94 5.93
CA LEU A 39 -9.76 5.31 7.22
C LEU A 39 -9.86 4.19 8.26
N GLN A 40 -10.98 3.45 8.27
CA GLN A 40 -11.13 2.29 9.14
C GLN A 40 -10.18 1.16 8.75
N GLN A 41 -10.08 0.85 7.45
CA GLN A 41 -9.13 -0.13 6.92
C GLN A 41 -7.68 0.24 7.22
N VAL A 42 -7.29 1.52 7.07
CA VAL A 42 -5.94 2.01 7.41
C VAL A 42 -5.66 1.88 8.90
N ARG A 43 -6.65 2.13 9.77
CA ARG A 43 -6.48 1.93 11.22
C ARG A 43 -6.29 0.45 11.55
N ASP A 44 -7.06 -0.44 10.92
CA ASP A 44 -6.96 -1.88 11.14
C ASP A 44 -5.62 -2.44 10.63
N GLU A 45 -5.11 -1.93 9.50
CA GLU A 45 -3.76 -2.26 9.00
C GLU A 45 -2.66 -1.65 9.87
N GLY A 46 -2.85 -0.42 10.34
CA GLY A 46 -1.92 0.29 11.23
C GLY A 46 -1.71 -0.43 12.56
N ARG A 47 -2.71 -1.19 13.05
CA ARG A 47 -2.57 -2.03 14.24
C ARG A 47 -1.64 -3.22 14.06
N LYS A 48 -1.35 -3.63 12.82
CA LYS A 48 -0.38 -4.69 12.51
C LYS A 48 1.06 -4.17 12.53
N VAL A 49 1.25 -2.84 12.49
CA VAL A 49 2.58 -2.22 12.56
C VAL A 49 3.10 -2.32 13.99
N THR A 50 4.12 -3.14 14.18
CA THR A 50 4.90 -3.14 15.42
C THR A 50 5.85 -1.95 15.37
N TRP A 51 5.57 -0.94 16.20
CA TRP A 51 6.43 0.23 16.31
C TRP A 51 7.66 -0.11 17.17
N PRO A 52 8.85 0.34 16.76
CA PRO A 52 10.07 0.05 17.48
C PRO A 52 10.01 0.64 18.89
N THR A 53 10.53 -0.10 19.86
CA THR A 53 10.63 0.42 21.23
C THR A 53 11.67 1.53 21.30
N ARG A 54 11.55 2.44 22.28
CA ARG A 54 12.55 3.51 22.50
C ARG A 54 13.97 2.96 22.65
N LYS A 55 14.11 1.74 23.19
CA LYS A 55 15.40 1.06 23.35
C LYS A 55 15.98 0.65 22.00
N GLU A 56 15.18 0.06 21.12
CA GLU A 56 15.62 -0.31 19.76
C GLU A 56 16.01 0.92 18.94
N THR A 57 15.21 1.99 19.01
CA THR A 57 15.54 3.25 18.35
C THR A 57 16.86 3.83 18.86
N LEU A 58 17.06 3.85 20.18
CA LEU A 58 18.30 4.36 20.76
C LEU A 58 19.52 3.54 20.35
N VAL A 59 19.41 2.21 20.36
CA VAL A 59 20.53 1.34 19.97
C VAL A 59 20.91 1.57 18.50
N THR A 60 19.92 1.59 17.58
CA THR A 60 20.21 1.80 16.16
C THR A 60 20.75 3.21 15.89
N THR A 61 20.23 4.24 16.56
CA THR A 61 20.77 5.60 16.47
C THR A 61 22.19 5.67 17.02
N LEU A 62 22.49 4.98 18.12
CA LEU A 62 23.81 5.00 18.74
C LEU A 62 24.86 4.31 17.86
N MET A 63 24.50 3.22 17.19
CA MET A 63 25.36 2.57 16.19
C MET A 63 25.76 3.54 15.07
N VAL A 64 24.79 4.27 14.51
CA VAL A 64 25.06 5.30 13.48
C VAL A 64 25.85 6.47 14.07
N PHE A 65 25.54 6.88 15.30
CA PHE A 65 26.21 7.99 15.96
C PHE A 65 27.71 7.74 16.13
N VAL A 66 28.10 6.51 16.50
CA VAL A 66 29.52 6.11 16.58
C VAL A 66 30.22 6.29 15.22
N MET A 67 29.59 5.83 14.13
CA MET A 67 30.14 6.01 12.78
C MET A 67 30.30 7.49 12.43
N VAL A 68 29.32 8.32 12.76
CA VAL A 68 29.36 9.76 12.52
C VAL A 68 30.49 10.43 13.30
N VAL A 69 30.71 10.04 14.56
CA VAL A 69 31.82 10.56 15.38
C VAL A 69 33.17 10.20 14.78
N VAL A 70 33.35 8.96 14.30
CA VAL A 70 34.59 8.56 13.63
C VAL A 70 34.81 9.37 12.34
N ALA A 71 33.76 9.51 11.53
CA ALA A 71 33.82 10.29 10.30
C ALA A 71 34.12 11.78 10.57
N SER A 72 33.54 12.37 11.62
CA SER A 72 33.77 13.79 11.95
C SER A 72 35.20 14.05 12.39
N VAL A 73 35.79 13.14 13.19
CA VAL A 73 37.21 13.21 13.55
C VAL A 73 38.10 13.09 12.31
N PHE A 74 37.81 12.13 11.42
CA PHE A 74 38.55 11.97 10.18
C PHE A 74 38.50 13.23 9.32
N PHE A 75 37.31 13.78 9.07
CA PHE A 75 37.17 15.02 8.29
C PHE A 75 37.88 16.19 8.94
N THR A 76 37.80 16.33 10.27
CA THR A 76 38.52 17.40 10.98
C THR A 76 40.04 17.33 10.74
N VAL A 77 40.63 16.14 10.74
CA VAL A 77 42.06 15.97 10.44
C VAL A 77 42.36 16.30 8.98
N VAL A 78 41.53 15.83 8.05
CA VAL A 78 41.69 16.12 6.62
C VAL A 78 41.58 17.62 6.35
N ASP A 79 40.61 18.30 6.95
CA ASP A 79 40.42 19.74 6.82
C ASP A 79 41.62 20.52 7.37
N GLN A 80 42.22 20.07 8.48
CA GLN A 80 43.44 20.64 9.01
C GLN A 80 44.62 20.47 8.05
N VAL A 81 44.81 19.27 7.50
CA VAL A 81 45.88 18.98 6.53
C VAL A 81 45.69 19.83 5.27
N LEU A 82 44.46 19.91 4.75
CA LEU A 82 44.14 20.74 3.60
C LEU A 82 44.40 22.21 3.89
N ARG A 83 44.03 22.72 5.07
CA ARG A 83 44.35 24.09 5.48
C ARG A 83 45.85 24.35 5.40
N TYR A 84 46.68 23.49 6.01
CA TYR A 84 48.13 23.64 5.97
C TYR A 84 48.70 23.55 4.55
N ALA A 85 48.21 22.59 3.76
CA ALA A 85 48.63 22.41 2.37
C ALA A 85 48.30 23.63 1.51
N VAL A 86 47.08 24.16 1.62
CA VAL A 86 46.62 25.35 0.89
C VAL A 86 47.41 26.59 1.30
N THR A 87 47.63 26.80 2.61
CA THR A 87 48.48 27.89 3.12
C THR A 87 49.90 27.81 2.58
N LEU A 88 50.48 26.61 2.52
CA LEU A 88 51.82 26.38 1.98
C LEU A 88 51.89 26.68 0.47
N VAL A 89 50.90 26.22 -0.30
CA VAL A 89 50.87 26.35 -1.76
C VAL A 89 50.57 27.79 -2.19
N LEU A 90 49.63 28.46 -1.53
CA LEU A 90 49.29 29.84 -1.86
C LEU A 90 50.28 30.84 -1.24
N GLY A 91 51.11 30.42 -0.28
CA GLY A 91 52.03 31.29 0.45
C GLY A 91 51.32 32.37 1.28
N ILE A 92 50.00 32.23 1.48
CA ILE A 92 49.18 33.17 2.23
C ILE A 92 49.03 32.66 3.66
N GLY A 93 49.78 33.27 4.59
CA GLY A 93 49.43 33.33 6.01
C GLY A 93 50.25 32.44 6.95
N ALA A 94 51.07 33.09 7.77
CA ALA A 94 51.06 32.81 9.20
C ALA A 94 49.68 33.14 9.79
#